data_AF-A0A920VI49-F1
#
_entry.id   AF-A0A920VI49-F1
#
_cell.length_a   1.000
_cell.length_b   1.000
_cell.length_c   1.000
_cell.angle_alpha   90.00
_cell.angle_beta   90.00
_cell.angle_gamma   90.00
#
_symmetry.space_group_name_H-M   'P 1'
#
loop_
_entity.id
_entity.type
_entity.pdbx_description
1 polymer ?
#
loop_
_entity_poly.entity_id
_entity_poly.type
_entity_poly.pdbx_seq_one_letter_code
_entity_poly.pdbx_strand_id
1 'polypeptide(L)' 'MIQGFELLPAMGKGDPLLSGWVLGGEHIAGEAAILEADIGEGSLVLFGFQPNYRAQTVATWPLLFNAMRK' A
#
# COMPACT_ATOMS: atom_id res chain seq x y z
N MET A 1 -16.82 13.06 3.97
CA MET A 1 -17.50 11.76 3.91
C MET A 1 -16.75 10.91 2.91
N ILE A 2 -16.16 9.78 3.34
CA ILE A 2 -15.47 8.84 2.45
C ILE A 2 -16.54 8.04 1.69
N GLN A 3 -16.50 8.02 0.36
CA GLN A 3 -17.60 7.45 -0.45
C GLN A 3 -17.43 5.97 -0.80
N GLY A 4 -16.21 5.42 -0.64
CA GLY A 4 -15.90 4.01 -0.87
C GLY A 4 -14.40 3.76 -0.77
N PHE A 5 -13.98 2.50 -0.74
CA PHE A 5 -12.56 2.16 -0.86
C PHE A 5 -12.32 0.93 -1.73
N GLU A 6 -11.25 0.96 -2.52
CA GLU A 6 -10.72 -0.18 -3.28
C GLU A 6 -9.52 -0.76 -2.52
N LEU A 7 -9.59 -2.07 -2.21
CA LEU A 7 -8.49 -2.80 -1.61
C LEU A 7 -7.66 -3.46 -2.72
N LEU A 8 -6.42 -3.03 -2.82
CA LEU A 8 -5.41 -3.64 -3.67
C LEU A 8 -4.63 -4.71 -2.85
N PRO A 9 -3.64 -5.43 -3.43
CA PRO A 9 -3.14 -6.69 -2.87
C PRO A 9 -2.89 -6.66 -1.37
N ALA A 10 -3.29 -7.73 -0.66
CA ALA A 10 -3.08 -7.83 0.78
C ALA A 10 -1.63 -8.14 1.12
N MET A 11 -1.19 -7.64 2.27
CA MET A 11 -0.02 -8.16 2.98
C MET A 11 -0.24 -9.65 3.27
N GLY A 12 0.82 -10.45 3.19
CA GLY A 12 0.74 -11.90 3.33
C GLY A 12 -0.06 -12.35 4.56
N LYS A 13 -0.88 -13.39 4.41
CA LYS A 13 -1.60 -14.00 5.54
C LYS A 13 -0.64 -14.88 6.35
N GLY A 14 -0.70 -14.80 7.67
CA GLY A 14 0.22 -15.50 8.55
C GLY A 14 1.43 -14.62 8.87
N ASP A 15 2.64 -15.14 8.71
CA ASP A 15 3.86 -14.33 8.80
C ASP A 15 4.02 -13.51 7.51
N PRO A 16 3.92 -12.16 7.54
CA PRO A 16 4.08 -11.34 6.36
C PRO A 16 5.54 -11.19 5.92
N LEU A 17 6.51 -11.67 6.71
CA LEU A 17 7.93 -11.60 6.39
C LEU A 17 8.31 -12.63 5.32
N LEU A 18 8.55 -12.17 4.09
CA LEU A 18 9.18 -13.00 3.07
C LEU A 18 10.71 -13.08 3.27
N SER A 19 11.33 -11.93 3.52
CA SER A 19 12.77 -11.81 3.78
C SER A 19 13.10 -10.46 4.42
N GLY A 20 14.26 -10.35 5.07
CA GLY A 20 14.72 -9.11 5.70
C GLY A 20 14.17 -8.92 7.11
N TRP A 21 13.46 -7.81 7.34
CA TRP A 21 12.98 -7.40 8.66
C TRP A 21 11.55 -6.88 8.60
N VAL A 22 10.72 -7.31 9.56
CA VAL A 22 9.39 -6.74 9.82
C VAL A 22 9.25 -6.51 11.32
N LEU A 23 8.76 -5.32 11.71
CA LEU A 23 8.42 -5.01 13.08
C LEU A 23 6.90 -4.91 13.18
N GLY A 24 6.27 -5.65 14.09
CA GLY A 24 4.83 -5.63 14.27
C GLY A 24 4.07 -6.30 13.11
N GLY A 25 4.62 -7.35 12.51
CA GLY A 25 4.02 -8.05 11.36
C GLY A 25 2.60 -8.56 11.65
N GLU A 26 2.33 -8.95 12.89
CA GLU A 26 1.03 -9.37 13.41
C GLU A 26 -0.07 -8.29 13.28
N HIS A 27 0.31 -7.01 13.19
CA HIS A 27 -0.65 -5.90 13.04
C HIS A 27 -1.02 -5.62 11.59
N ILE A 28 -0.25 -6.14 10.63
CA ILE A 28 -0.42 -5.86 9.20
C ILE A 28 -0.70 -7.12 8.39
N ALA A 29 -0.56 -8.31 8.98
CA ALA A 29 -0.80 -9.58 8.30
C ALA A 29 -2.25 -9.69 7.80
N GLY A 30 -2.42 -9.93 6.50
CA GLY A 30 -3.73 -10.01 5.86
C GLY A 30 -4.43 -8.66 5.62
N GLU A 31 -3.87 -7.55 6.07
CA GLU A 31 -4.38 -6.20 5.80
C GLU A 31 -4.04 -5.75 4.37
N ALA A 32 -4.75 -4.76 3.83
CA ALA A 32 -4.47 -4.25 2.49
C ALA A 32 -3.10 -3.55 2.41
N ALA A 33 -2.31 -3.85 1.37
CA ALA A 33 -1.03 -3.18 1.15
C ALA A 33 -1.21 -1.80 0.49
N ILE A 34 -2.31 -1.60 -0.26
CA ILE A 34 -2.71 -0.32 -0.83
C ILE A 34 -4.22 -0.17 -0.68
N LEU A 35 -4.64 1.03 -0.28
CA LEU A 35 -6.04 1.44 -0.20
C LEU A 35 -6.23 2.67 -1.07
N GLU A 36 -7.28 2.69 -1.88
CA GLU A 36 -7.76 3.92 -2.49
C GLU A 36 -9.13 4.27 -1.94
N ALA A 37 -9.39 5.55 -1.70
CA ALA A 37 -10.69 6.04 -1.25
C ALA A 37 -11.07 7.38 -1.91
N ASP A 38 -12.35 7.53 -2.24
CA ASP A 38 -12.87 8.78 -2.79
C ASP A 38 -13.14 9.82 -1.68
N ILE A 39 -12.56 11.01 -1.83
CA ILE A 39 -12.65 12.14 -0.89
C ILE A 39 -13.09 13.41 -1.62
N GLY A 40 -14.37 13.73 -1.54
CA GLY A 40 -14.94 14.89 -2.23
C GLY A 40 -14.85 14.70 -3.75
N GLU A 41 -14.16 15.62 -4.43
CA GLU A 41 -13.90 15.55 -5.88
C GLU A 41 -12.56 14.87 -6.22
N GLY A 42 -11.79 14.44 -5.22
CA GLY A 42 -10.49 13.80 -5.42
C GLY A 42 -10.43 12.39 -4.85
N SER A 43 -9.25 11.77 -4.94
CA SER A 43 -8.97 10.46 -4.35
C SER A 43 -7.79 10.54 -3.37
N LEU A 44 -7.80 9.61 -2.42
CA LEU A 44 -6.73 9.36 -1.46
C LEU A 44 -6.19 7.95 -1.70
N VAL A 45 -4.90 7.85 -2.02
CA VAL A 45 -4.21 6.56 -2.10
C VAL A 45 -3.25 6.41 -0.92
N LEU A 46 -3.44 5.37 -0.12
CA LEU A 46 -2.59 5.02 1.02
C LEU A 46 -1.77 3.77 0.70
N PHE A 47 -0.47 3.84 1.00
CA PHE A 47 0.45 2.72 0.85
C PHE A 47 0.87 2.22 2.24
N GLY A 48 0.71 0.91 2.50
CA GLY A 48 1.22 0.23 3.69
C GLY A 48 2.72 -0.08 3.63
N PHE A 49 3.37 0.22 2.51
CA PHE A 49 4.81 0.11 2.30
C PHE A 49 5.35 1.41 1.68
N GLN A 50 6.66 1.57 1.61
CA GLN A 50 7.30 2.74 1.02
C GLN A 50 7.57 2.52 -0.48
N PRO A 51 6.72 3.00 -1.41
CA PRO A 51 6.92 2.75 -2.84
C PRO A 51 8.15 3.47 -3.41
N ASN A 52 8.70 4.43 -2.69
CA ASN A 52 9.84 5.27 -3.09
C ASN A 52 11.03 5.17 -2.11
N TYR A 53 11.22 4.03 -1.45
CA TYR A 53 12.30 3.87 -0.49
C TYR A 53 13.67 4.04 -1.13
N ARG A 54 14.54 4.84 -0.50
CA ARG A 54 15.89 5.10 -0.99
C ARG A 54 16.68 3.79 -1.08
N ALA A 55 17.40 3.61 -2.18
CA ALA A 55 18.24 2.43 -2.44
C ALA A 55 17.49 1.10 -2.57
N GLN A 56 16.17 1.10 -2.78
CA GLN A 56 15.44 -0.05 -3.31
C GLN A 56 15.25 0.06 -4.82
N THR A 57 15.04 -1.09 -5.47
CA THR A 57 14.72 -1.18 -6.89
C THR A 57 13.45 -0.40 -7.22
N VAL A 58 13.39 0.25 -8.38
CA VAL A 58 12.23 1.05 -8.83
C VAL A 58 10.99 0.23 -9.21
N ALA A 59 10.94 -1.04 -8.81
CA ALA A 59 9.87 -1.97 -9.18
C ALA A 59 8.48 -1.53 -8.69
N THR A 60 8.42 -0.78 -7.58
CA THR A 60 7.18 -0.26 -6.98
C THR A 60 6.82 1.16 -7.41
N TRP A 61 7.70 1.85 -8.16
CA TRP A 61 7.47 3.21 -8.63
C TRP A 61 6.23 3.36 -9.54
N PRO A 62 5.92 2.40 -10.44
CA PRO A 62 4.72 2.50 -11.25
C PRO A 62 3.44 2.66 -10.41
N LEU A 63 3.38 2.04 -9.22
CA LEU A 63 2.22 2.17 -8.32
C LEU A 63 2.07 3.61 -7.82
N LEU A 64 3.18 4.26 -7.44
CA LEU A 64 3.19 5.65 -7.00
C LEU A 64 2.82 6.63 -8.13
N PHE A 65 3.42 6.48 -9.31
CA PHE A 65 3.12 7.37 -10.44
C PHE A 65 1.70 7.18 -10.97
N ASN A 66 1.17 5.96 -10.97
CA ASN A 66 -0.23 5.71 -11.32
C ASN A 66 -1.19 6.39 -10.34
N ALA A 67 -0.88 6.40 -9.04
CA ALA A 67 -1.68 7.11 -8.05
C ALA A 67 -1.70 8.64 -8.26
N MET A 68 -0.62 9.23 -8.78
CA MET A 68 -0.55 10.67 -9.08
C MET A 68 -1.17 11.08 -10.42
N ARG A 69 -1.30 10.14 -11.36
CA ARG A 69 -1.84 10.41 -12.71
C ARG A 69 -3.37 10.32 -12.76
N LYS A 70 -4.00 9.77 -11.72
CA LYS A 70 -5.44 9.60 -11.67
C LYS A 70 -6.14 10.96 -11.62
#